data_AF-F0YFS3-F1
#
_entry.id   AF-F0YFS3-F1
#
_cell.length_a   1.000
_cell.length_b   1.000
_cell.length_c   1.000
_cell.angle_alpha   90.00
_cell.angle_beta   90.00
_cell.angle_gamma   90.00
#
_symmetry.space_group_name_H-M   'P 1'
#
loop_
_entity.id
_entity.type
_entity.pdbx_description
1 polymer ?
#
loop_
_entity_poly.entity_id
_entity_poly.type
_entity_poly.pdbx_seq_one_letter_code
_entity_poly.pdbx_strand_id
1 'polypeptide(L)'
;MGVLKGEKDFSEAATILALLPLNCGLAFTIPDCRVPGHEHYCYFTFAGSIVWIGAYSWGMVYGITQIGCFTGIPIFIMGLTFLAAGTSVPDLLSSVVVAKQGKGDMAVSSSIGSNIFDVAVGLPLPWLCFVVYYGCPVPVGGHAEGNGLSVAILLAMVAVVIVSIASSGWKMSQGLGYTMFGLYFVFVAQELFRNYS
;
A
#
# COMPACT_ATOMS: atom_id res chain seq x y z
N MET A 1 -14.58 17.47 27.71
CA MET A 1 -14.67 16.75 26.42
C MET A 1 -14.82 17.66 25.19
N GLY A 2 -15.03 18.98 25.34
CA GLY A 2 -15.17 19.93 24.21
C GLY A 2 -13.86 20.50 23.65
N VAL A 3 -12.75 20.48 24.41
CA VAL A 3 -11.45 21.03 23.97
C VAL A 3 -10.77 20.15 22.90
N LEU A 4 -10.86 18.83 23.04
CA LEU A 4 -10.30 17.87 22.06
C LEU A 4 -11.06 17.83 20.73
N LYS A 5 -12.27 18.41 20.67
CA LYS A 5 -13.05 18.51 19.43
C LYS A 5 -12.61 19.71 18.58
N GLY A 6 -12.34 20.85 19.22
CA GLY A 6 -11.86 22.06 18.54
C GLY A 6 -10.43 21.96 17.98
N GLU A 7 -9.54 21.21 18.64
CA GLU A 7 -8.16 20.98 18.14
C GLU A 7 -8.14 20.06 16.90
N LYS A 8 -9.03 19.06 16.86
CA LYS A 8 -9.23 18.21 15.68
C LYS A 8 -9.81 18.98 14.51
N ASP A 9 -10.83 19.81 14.74
CA ASP A 9 -11.44 20.65 13.70
C ASP A 9 -10.43 21.64 13.09
N PHE A 10 -9.54 22.23 13.91
CA PHE A 10 -8.50 23.14 13.41
C PHE A 10 -7.42 22.41 12.58
N SER A 11 -6.98 21.24 13.04
CA SER A 11 -6.02 20.42 12.29
C SER A 11 -6.62 19.91 10.97
N GLU A 12 -7.88 19.51 10.97
CA GLU A 12 -8.59 19.10 9.76
C GLU A 12 -8.76 20.28 8.80
N ALA A 13 -9.15 21.46 9.30
CA ALA A 13 -9.27 22.67 8.48
C ALA A 13 -7.93 23.11 7.89
N ALA A 14 -6.84 23.05 8.65
CA ALA A 14 -5.49 23.37 8.16
C ALA A 14 -5.02 22.37 7.09
N THR A 15 -5.33 21.09 7.27
CA THR A 15 -5.00 20.02 6.30
C THR A 15 -5.83 20.20 5.01
N ILE A 16 -7.12 20.51 5.14
CA ILE A 16 -8.01 20.81 4.01
C ILE A 16 -7.56 22.08 3.29
N LEU A 17 -7.13 23.13 4.01
CA LEU A 17 -6.65 24.38 3.43
C LEU A 17 -5.32 24.19 2.69
N ALA A 18 -4.40 23.37 3.23
CA ALA A 18 -3.13 23.05 2.58
C ALA A 18 -3.31 22.18 1.33
N LEU A 19 -4.26 21.24 1.36
CA LEU A 19 -4.61 20.37 0.23
C LEU A 19 -5.60 21.03 -0.74
N LEU A 20 -6.17 22.18 -0.40
CA LEU A 20 -7.20 22.88 -1.18
C LEU A 20 -6.83 23.12 -2.64
N PRO A 21 -5.63 23.64 -2.99
CA PRO A 21 -5.29 23.84 -4.40
C PRO A 21 -5.19 22.52 -5.18
N LEU A 22 -4.74 21.45 -4.50
CA LEU A 22 -4.65 20.11 -5.06
C LEU A 22 -6.05 19.50 -5.28
N ASN A 23 -6.92 19.64 -4.28
CA ASN A 23 -8.27 19.10 -4.27
C ASN A 23 -9.20 19.87 -5.23
N CYS A 24 -9.01 21.18 -5.38
CA CYS A 24 -9.68 21.99 -6.39
C CYS A 24 -9.26 21.59 -7.81
N GLY A 25 -7.97 21.31 -8.04
CA GLY A 25 -7.48 20.80 -9.33
C GLY A 25 -8.11 19.44 -9.69
N LEU A 26 -8.24 18.55 -8.71
CA LEU A 26 -8.91 17.26 -8.87
C LEU A 26 -10.42 17.41 -9.07
N ALA A 27 -11.09 18.25 -8.28
CA ALA A 27 -12.53 18.49 -8.38
C ALA A 27 -12.93 19.17 -9.71
N PHE A 28 -12.02 19.96 -10.31
CA PHE A 28 -12.26 20.56 -11.62
C PHE A 28 -12.09 19.57 -12.78
N THR A 29 -11.21 18.57 -12.62
CA THR A 29 -10.85 17.63 -13.70
C THR A 29 -11.58 16.29 -13.62
N ILE A 30 -12.08 15.90 -12.45
CA ILE A 30 -12.82 14.65 -12.21
C ILE A 30 -14.28 15.01 -11.87
N PRO A 31 -15.21 14.92 -12.85
CA PRO A 31 -16.63 15.16 -12.57
C PRO A 31 -17.18 14.16 -11.53
N ASP A 32 -18.10 14.59 -10.68
CA ASP A 32 -18.68 13.70 -9.66
C ASP A 32 -19.73 12.78 -10.30
N CYS A 33 -19.46 11.47 -10.36
CA CYS A 33 -20.40 10.47 -10.88
C CYS A 33 -21.46 10.03 -9.86
N ARG A 34 -21.46 10.57 -8.63
CA ARG A 34 -22.42 10.20 -7.59
C ARG A 34 -23.77 10.91 -7.74
N VAL A 35 -23.85 11.95 -8.56
CA VAL A 35 -25.11 12.63 -8.88
C VAL A 35 -25.93 11.80 -9.89
N PRO A 36 -27.21 11.50 -9.59
CA PRO A 36 -28.08 10.74 -10.49
C PRO A 36 -28.18 11.44 -11.86
N GLY A 37 -27.92 10.70 -12.95
CA GLY A 37 -27.90 11.21 -14.32
C GLY A 37 -26.51 11.47 -14.94
N HIS A 38 -25.41 11.28 -14.18
CA HIS A 38 -24.02 11.45 -14.66
C HIS A 38 -23.22 10.13 -14.75
N GLU A 39 -23.92 9.01 -14.81
CA GLU A 39 -23.34 7.64 -14.78
C GLU A 39 -22.42 7.38 -15.99
N HIS A 40 -22.69 8.01 -17.15
CA HIS A 40 -21.88 7.89 -18.37
C HIS A 40 -20.48 8.50 -18.25
N TYR A 41 -20.27 9.43 -17.31
CA TYR A 41 -18.94 9.99 -17.05
C TYR A 41 -18.03 9.05 -16.23
N CYS A 42 -18.52 7.89 -15.78
CA CYS A 42 -17.76 6.96 -14.93
C CYS A 42 -16.44 6.50 -15.58
N TYR A 43 -16.43 6.24 -16.89
CA TYR A 43 -15.19 5.85 -17.57
C TYR A 43 -14.21 7.01 -17.70
N PHE A 44 -14.73 8.23 -17.89
CA PHE A 44 -13.91 9.43 -17.98
C PHE A 44 -13.26 9.78 -16.64
N THR A 45 -14.02 9.69 -15.54
CA THR A 45 -13.51 9.93 -14.18
C THR A 45 -12.52 8.87 -13.75
N PHE A 46 -12.75 7.62 -14.13
CA PHE A 46 -11.81 6.53 -13.91
C PHE A 46 -10.49 6.78 -14.65
N ALA A 47 -10.54 7.12 -15.94
CA ALA A 47 -9.35 7.45 -16.72
C ALA A 47 -8.62 8.69 -16.18
N GLY A 48 -9.35 9.74 -15.81
CA GLY A 48 -8.79 10.94 -15.18
C GLY A 48 -8.09 10.62 -13.87
N SER A 49 -8.66 9.75 -13.04
CA SER A 49 -8.05 9.29 -11.79
C SER A 49 -6.73 8.55 -12.04
N ILE A 50 -6.65 7.70 -13.07
CA ILE A 50 -5.40 7.00 -13.45
C ILE A 50 -4.32 8.02 -13.83
N VAL A 51 -4.65 9.03 -14.62
CA VAL A 51 -3.70 10.08 -15.03
C VAL A 51 -3.19 10.85 -13.81
N TRP A 52 -4.07 11.21 -12.89
CA TRP A 52 -3.69 11.90 -11.65
C TRP A 52 -2.83 11.03 -10.73
N ILE A 53 -3.16 9.75 -10.56
CA ILE A 53 -2.32 8.80 -9.81
C ILE A 53 -0.93 8.74 -10.45
N GLY A 54 -0.84 8.68 -11.78
CA GLY A 54 0.43 8.72 -12.50
C GLY A 54 1.23 10.00 -12.28
N ALA A 55 0.57 11.17 -12.34
CA ALA A 55 1.19 12.46 -12.09
C ALA A 55 1.72 12.59 -10.64
N TYR A 56 0.93 12.17 -9.64
CA TYR A 56 1.36 12.16 -8.25
C TYR A 56 2.50 11.17 -8.00
N SER A 57 2.43 9.99 -8.63
CA SER A 57 3.48 8.98 -8.52
C SER A 57 4.80 9.49 -9.08
N TRP A 58 4.76 10.16 -10.25
CA TRP A 58 5.94 10.79 -10.84
C TRP A 58 6.51 11.89 -9.93
N GLY A 59 5.67 12.76 -9.38
CA GLY A 59 6.09 13.81 -8.46
C GLY A 59 6.72 13.25 -7.18
N MET A 60 6.15 12.19 -6.62
CA MET A 60 6.66 11.50 -5.44
C MET A 60 8.04 10.89 -5.69
N VAL A 61 8.19 10.14 -6.78
CA VAL A 61 9.47 9.50 -7.15
C VAL A 61 10.54 10.56 -7.42
N TYR A 62 10.18 11.63 -8.14
CA TYR A 62 11.10 12.74 -8.39
C TYR A 62 11.55 13.42 -7.09
N GLY A 63 10.60 13.75 -6.20
CA GLY A 63 10.89 14.39 -4.92
C GLY A 63 11.81 13.55 -4.03
N ILE A 64 11.52 12.25 -3.90
CA ILE A 64 12.36 11.32 -3.13
C ILE A 64 13.77 11.23 -3.72
N THR A 65 13.88 11.23 -5.06
CA THR A 65 15.19 11.20 -5.73
C THR A 65 16.02 12.45 -5.41
N GLN A 66 15.40 13.64 -5.44
CA GLN A 66 16.09 14.89 -5.08
C GLN A 66 16.54 14.89 -3.60
N ILE A 67 15.68 14.43 -2.69
CA ILE A 67 16.02 14.32 -1.27
C ILE A 67 17.16 13.31 -1.06
N GLY A 68 17.14 12.16 -1.76
CA GLY A 68 18.22 11.18 -1.75
C GLY A 68 19.56 11.79 -2.20
N CYS A 69 19.55 12.56 -3.29
CA CYS A 69 20.74 13.27 -3.77
C CYS A 69 21.25 14.32 -2.76
N PHE A 70 20.35 15.05 -2.10
CA PHE A 70 20.73 16.08 -1.12
C PHE A 70 21.27 15.50 0.19
N THR A 71 20.66 14.41 0.67
CA THR A 71 21.02 13.76 1.95
C THR A 71 22.17 12.76 1.81
N GLY A 72 22.57 12.41 0.58
CA GLY A 72 23.59 11.40 0.31
C GLY A 72 23.14 9.96 0.58
N ILE A 73 21.84 9.74 0.86
CA ILE A 73 21.28 8.41 1.10
C ILE A 73 21.05 7.73 -0.25
N PRO A 74 21.47 6.46 -0.43
CA PRO A 74 21.22 5.71 -1.65
C PRO A 74 19.73 5.69 -2.03
N ILE A 75 19.44 5.97 -3.31
CA ILE A 75 18.07 6.06 -3.85
C ILE A 75 17.29 4.75 -3.59
N PHE A 76 17.95 3.60 -3.63
CA PHE A 76 17.30 2.32 -3.35
C PHE A 76 16.78 2.23 -1.91
N ILE A 77 17.52 2.74 -0.92
CA ILE A 77 17.09 2.76 0.49
C ILE A 77 15.92 3.72 0.65
N MET A 78 15.98 4.88 0.00
CA MET A 78 14.89 5.85 -0.02
C MET A 78 13.61 5.28 -0.64
N GLY A 79 13.73 4.48 -1.72
CA GLY A 79 12.62 3.77 -2.32
C GLY A 79 12.04 2.68 -1.40
N LEU A 80 12.89 1.85 -0.79
CA LEU A 80 12.46 0.80 0.13
C LEU A 80 11.78 1.32 1.40
N THR A 81 12.02 2.58 1.77
CA THR A 81 11.49 3.17 3.01
C THR A 81 10.38 4.17 2.72
N PHE A 82 10.70 5.31 2.10
CA PHE A 82 9.75 6.40 1.89
C PHE A 82 8.71 6.09 0.82
N LEU A 83 9.12 5.50 -0.31
CA LEU A 83 8.17 5.15 -1.37
C LEU A 83 7.26 4.00 -0.91
N ALA A 84 7.84 2.97 -0.28
CA ALA A 84 7.09 1.85 0.29
C ALA A 84 6.11 2.26 1.40
N ALA A 85 6.51 3.19 2.28
CA ALA A 85 5.61 3.76 3.28
C ALA A 85 4.52 4.63 2.63
N GLY A 86 4.88 5.39 1.61
CA GLY A 86 3.97 6.28 0.86
C GLY A 86 2.84 5.55 0.15
N THR A 87 3.07 4.33 -0.34
CA THR A 87 2.03 3.48 -0.91
C THR A 87 1.18 2.80 0.16
N SER A 88 1.78 2.36 1.27
CA SER A 88 1.07 1.64 2.34
C SER A 88 0.12 2.51 3.17
N VAL A 89 0.41 3.80 3.33
CA VAL A 89 -0.41 4.72 4.15
C VAL A 89 -1.82 4.92 3.57
N PRO A 90 -1.99 5.26 2.27
CA PRO A 90 -3.32 5.33 1.64
C PRO A 90 -4.12 4.03 1.75
N ASP A 91 -3.48 2.87 1.55
CA ASP A 91 -4.14 1.57 1.64
C ASP A 91 -4.63 1.25 3.05
N LEU A 92 -3.82 1.59 4.06
CA LEU A 92 -4.19 1.49 5.46
C LEU A 92 -5.39 2.39 5.78
N LEU A 93 -5.35 3.65 5.33
CA LEU A 93 -6.44 4.60 5.53
C LEU A 93 -7.74 4.11 4.90
N SER A 94 -7.69 3.64 3.64
CA SER A 94 -8.83 3.07 2.94
C SER A 94 -9.42 1.87 3.70
N SER A 95 -8.57 0.93 4.12
CA SER A 95 -8.97 -0.26 4.87
C SER A 95 -9.60 0.09 6.22
N VAL A 96 -9.04 1.06 6.94
CA VAL A 96 -9.58 1.54 8.23
C VAL A 96 -10.94 2.22 8.05
N VAL A 97 -11.12 3.04 7.01
CA VAL A 97 -12.40 3.70 6.72
C VAL A 97 -13.49 2.66 6.42
N VAL A 98 -13.20 1.66 5.59
CA VAL A 98 -14.14 0.57 5.27
C VAL A 98 -14.46 -0.28 6.50
N ALA A 99 -13.46 -0.61 7.32
CA ALA A 99 -13.67 -1.35 8.56
C ALA A 99 -14.57 -0.58 9.54
N LYS A 100 -14.39 0.74 9.67
CA LYS A 100 -15.24 1.60 10.52
C LYS A 100 -16.69 1.69 10.05
N GLN A 101 -16.96 1.43 8.77
CA GLN A 101 -18.31 1.36 8.23
C GLN A 101 -19.01 0.01 8.49
N GLY A 102 -18.43 -0.86 9.32
CA GLY A 102 -18.96 -2.20 9.60
C GLY A 102 -18.70 -3.23 8.50
N LYS A 103 -17.85 -2.88 7.52
CA LYS A 103 -17.54 -3.69 6.34
C LYS A 103 -16.17 -4.36 6.46
N GLY A 104 -15.94 -5.04 7.60
CA GLY A 104 -14.65 -5.66 7.92
C GLY A 104 -14.15 -6.61 6.82
N ASP A 105 -15.02 -7.50 6.33
CA ASP A 105 -14.65 -8.49 5.30
C ASP A 105 -14.13 -7.82 4.01
N MET A 106 -14.71 -6.67 3.63
CA MET A 106 -14.24 -5.89 2.48
C MET A 106 -12.92 -5.18 2.75
N ALA A 107 -12.67 -4.74 3.98
CA ALA A 107 -11.39 -4.15 4.36
C ALA A 107 -10.25 -5.19 4.29
N VAL A 108 -10.49 -6.41 4.78
CA VAL A 108 -9.51 -7.50 4.72
C VAL A 108 -9.29 -7.97 3.29
N SER A 109 -10.35 -8.13 2.49
CA SER A 109 -10.18 -8.52 1.09
C SER A 109 -9.42 -7.47 0.27
N SER A 110 -9.64 -6.18 0.54
CA SER A 110 -8.92 -5.09 -0.13
C SER A 110 -7.43 -5.11 0.23
N SER A 111 -7.09 -5.25 1.52
CA SER A 111 -5.70 -5.25 1.99
C SER A 111 -4.91 -6.49 1.53
N ILE A 112 -5.54 -7.66 1.52
CA ILE A 112 -4.91 -8.89 1.00
C ILE A 112 -4.78 -8.79 -0.53
N GLY A 113 -5.83 -8.31 -1.21
CA GLY A 113 -5.88 -8.22 -2.66
C GLY A 113 -4.84 -7.26 -3.25
N SER A 114 -4.61 -6.09 -2.62
CA SER A 114 -3.60 -5.12 -3.09
C SER A 114 -2.19 -5.72 -3.02
N ASN A 115 -1.82 -6.35 -1.91
CA ASN A 115 -0.50 -6.97 -1.75
C ASN A 115 -0.28 -8.13 -2.75
N ILE A 116 -1.31 -8.93 -3.01
CA ILE A 116 -1.24 -9.99 -4.03
C ILE A 116 -1.07 -9.37 -5.42
N PHE A 117 -1.81 -8.31 -5.73
CA PHE A 117 -1.72 -7.62 -7.00
C PHE A 117 -0.34 -6.98 -7.21
N ASP A 118 0.25 -6.39 -6.18
CA ASP A 118 1.59 -5.80 -6.25
C ASP A 118 2.64 -6.86 -6.60
N VAL A 119 2.58 -8.04 -5.98
CA VAL A 119 3.53 -9.12 -6.26
C VAL A 119 3.25 -9.80 -7.61
N ALA A 120 1.99 -10.00 -7.98
CA ALA A 120 1.60 -10.74 -9.18
C ALA A 120 1.64 -9.88 -10.46
N VAL A 121 1.37 -8.58 -10.35
CA VAL A 121 1.24 -7.66 -11.48
C VAL A 121 2.15 -6.45 -11.31
N GLY A 122 2.18 -5.83 -10.13
CA GLY A 122 2.96 -4.60 -9.87
C GLY A 122 4.47 -4.76 -10.09
N LEU A 123 5.07 -5.89 -9.67
CA LEU A 123 6.48 -6.20 -9.90
C LEU A 123 6.76 -6.78 -11.29
N PRO A 124 6.02 -7.79 -11.80
CA PRO A 124 6.36 -8.43 -13.06
C PRO A 124 6.10 -7.55 -14.27
N LEU A 125 5.09 -6.67 -14.23
CA LEU A 125 4.71 -5.87 -15.40
C LEU A 125 5.80 -4.84 -15.79
N PRO A 126 6.33 -4.00 -14.89
CA PRO A 126 7.46 -3.12 -15.21
C PRO A 126 8.71 -3.90 -15.62
N TRP A 127 8.95 -5.05 -15.00
CA TRP A 127 10.10 -5.89 -15.32
C TRP A 127 10.00 -6.49 -16.74
N LEU A 128 8.82 -6.99 -17.12
CA LEU A 128 8.56 -7.47 -18.48
C LEU A 128 8.73 -6.35 -19.51
N CYS A 129 8.18 -5.15 -19.24
CA CYS A 129 8.38 -3.99 -20.10
C CYS A 129 9.87 -3.64 -20.25
N PHE A 130 10.63 -3.68 -19.16
CA PHE A 130 12.07 -3.45 -19.18
C PHE A 130 12.82 -4.49 -20.02
N VAL A 131 12.52 -5.78 -19.87
CA VAL A 131 13.15 -6.85 -20.63
C VAL A 131 12.82 -6.75 -22.12
N VAL A 132 11.56 -6.44 -22.46
CA VAL A 132 11.13 -6.26 -23.86
C VAL A 132 11.83 -5.05 -24.50
N TYR A 133 12.01 -3.97 -23.75
CA TYR A 133 12.61 -2.73 -24.29
C TYR A 133 14.14 -2.79 -24.37
N TYR A 134 14.82 -3.26 -23.31
CA TYR A 134 16.28 -3.26 -23.21
C TYR A 134 16.93 -4.57 -23.64
N GLY A 135 16.18 -5.68 -23.76
CA GLY A 135 16.71 -6.99 -24.14
C GLY A 135 17.65 -7.64 -23.11
N CYS A 136 17.86 -7.00 -21.97
CA CYS A 136 18.75 -7.49 -20.92
C CYS A 136 17.96 -8.19 -19.81
N PRO A 137 18.34 -9.41 -19.40
CA PRO A 137 17.78 -10.03 -18.21
C PRO A 137 18.18 -9.22 -16.97
N VAL A 138 17.21 -8.84 -16.14
CA VAL A 138 17.49 -8.22 -14.84
C VAL A 138 17.83 -9.35 -13.87
N PRO A 139 19.04 -9.38 -13.31
CA PRO A 139 19.40 -10.40 -12.34
C PRO A 139 18.61 -10.17 -11.04
N VAL A 140 17.72 -11.11 -10.72
CA VAL A 140 16.98 -11.13 -9.44
C VAL A 140 17.76 -12.02 -8.47
N GLY A 141 18.57 -11.40 -7.61
CA GLY A 141 19.27 -12.08 -6.51
C GLY A 141 20.79 -12.00 -6.60
N GLY A 142 21.39 -11.21 -5.69
CA GLY A 142 22.84 -11.07 -5.54
C GLY A 142 23.51 -12.11 -4.62
N HIS A 143 22.76 -13.01 -3.99
CA HIS A 143 23.31 -14.00 -3.04
C HIS A 143 22.67 -15.38 -3.25
N ALA A 144 23.28 -16.19 -4.13
CA ALA A 144 22.75 -17.48 -4.58
C ALA A 144 22.76 -18.61 -3.52
N GLU A 145 23.30 -18.39 -2.32
CA GLU A 145 23.47 -19.45 -1.33
C GLU A 145 22.37 -19.52 -0.24
N GLY A 146 21.35 -18.63 -0.27
CA GLY A 146 20.32 -18.57 0.78
C GLY A 146 18.86 -18.49 0.31
N ASN A 147 18.59 -18.42 -0.99
CA ASN A 147 17.25 -18.09 -1.52
C ASN A 147 16.17 -19.14 -1.20
N GLY A 148 16.53 -20.42 -1.11
CA GLY A 148 15.56 -21.49 -0.84
C GLY A 148 14.90 -21.36 0.53
N LEU A 149 15.68 -21.01 1.56
CA LEU A 149 15.17 -20.89 2.93
C LEU A 149 14.29 -19.65 3.10
N SER A 150 14.70 -18.51 2.55
CA SER A 150 13.89 -17.27 2.61
C SER A 150 12.57 -17.43 1.86
N VAL A 151 12.58 -18.04 0.68
CA VAL A 151 11.35 -18.36 -0.07
C VAL A 151 10.50 -19.38 0.68
N ALA A 152 11.09 -20.40 1.29
CA ALA A 152 10.36 -21.39 2.08
C ALA A 152 9.67 -20.77 3.31
N ILE A 153 10.33 -19.85 4.00
CA ILE A 153 9.75 -19.12 5.15
C ILE A 153 8.63 -18.20 4.68
N LEU A 154 8.80 -17.49 3.56
CA LEU A 154 7.74 -16.67 2.96
C LEU A 154 6.51 -17.51 2.57
N LEU A 155 6.70 -18.71 2.04
CA LEU A 155 5.59 -19.62 1.75
C LEU A 155 4.94 -20.17 3.02
N ALA A 156 5.75 -20.50 4.04
CA ALA A 156 5.27 -20.98 5.32
C ALA A 156 4.42 -19.91 6.03
N MET A 157 4.81 -18.63 6.03
CA MET A 157 4.01 -17.57 6.63
C MET A 157 2.66 -17.39 5.93
N VAL A 158 2.62 -17.47 4.60
CA VAL A 158 1.36 -17.40 3.85
C VAL A 158 0.47 -18.57 4.21
N ALA A 159 1.03 -19.78 4.28
CA ALA A 159 0.29 -20.97 4.69
C ALA A 159 -0.28 -20.85 6.12
N VAL A 160 0.52 -20.39 7.08
CA VAL A 160 0.08 -20.18 8.47
C VAL A 160 -1.04 -19.15 8.57
N VAL A 161 -0.94 -18.05 7.82
CA VAL A 161 -2.00 -17.04 7.75
C VAL A 161 -3.28 -17.64 7.17
N ILE A 162 -3.21 -18.37 6.05
CA ILE A 162 -4.38 -19.03 5.45
C ILE A 162 -5.02 -20.03 6.43
N VAL A 163 -4.20 -20.86 7.09
CA VAL A 163 -4.68 -21.85 8.07
C VAL A 163 -5.35 -21.17 9.27
N SER A 164 -4.80 -20.06 9.76
CA SER A 164 -5.39 -19.31 10.87
C SER A 164 -6.76 -18.70 10.50
N ILE A 165 -6.90 -18.17 9.27
CA ILE A 165 -8.15 -17.67 8.73
C ILE A 165 -9.17 -18.82 8.56
N ALA A 166 -8.72 -19.96 8.01
CA ALA A 166 -9.56 -21.14 7.84
C ALA A 166 -10.03 -21.71 9.18
N SER A 167 -9.16 -21.74 10.20
CA SER A 167 -9.48 -22.20 11.56
C SER A 167 -10.50 -21.29 12.27
N SER A 168 -10.59 -20.02 11.85
CA SER A 168 -11.59 -19.07 12.33
C SER A 168 -12.93 -19.17 11.60
N GLY A 169 -13.12 -20.20 10.76
CA GLY A 169 -14.38 -20.48 10.07
C GLY A 169 -14.76 -19.41 9.05
N TRP A 170 -13.78 -18.72 8.46
CA TRP A 170 -13.98 -17.62 7.50
C TRP A 170 -14.82 -16.46 8.06
N LYS A 171 -14.90 -16.33 9.39
CA LYS A 171 -15.59 -15.22 10.06
C LYS A 171 -14.60 -14.26 10.67
N MET A 172 -14.76 -12.99 10.34
CA MET A 172 -13.91 -11.93 10.84
C MET A 172 -14.29 -11.57 12.28
N SER A 173 -13.74 -12.35 13.23
CA SER A 173 -13.92 -12.14 14.67
C SER A 173 -12.78 -11.29 15.25
N GLN A 174 -13.04 -10.60 16.36
CA GLN A 174 -11.99 -9.87 17.10
C GLN A 174 -10.85 -10.82 17.55
N GLY A 175 -11.15 -12.10 17.77
CA GLY A 175 -10.16 -13.14 18.07
C GLY A 175 -9.16 -13.38 16.93
N LEU A 176 -9.62 -13.40 15.67
CA LEU A 176 -8.74 -13.52 14.50
C LEU A 176 -7.73 -12.36 14.47
N GLY A 177 -8.17 -11.13 14.75
CA GLY A 177 -7.29 -9.97 14.85
C GLY A 177 -6.16 -10.15 15.87
N TYR A 178 -6.47 -10.63 17.07
CA TYR A 178 -5.45 -10.93 18.09
C TYR A 178 -4.51 -12.05 17.65
N THR A 179 -5.02 -13.10 16.98
CA THR A 179 -4.16 -14.17 16.44
C THR A 179 -3.22 -13.66 15.35
N MET A 180 -3.66 -12.73 14.50
CA MET A 180 -2.82 -12.09 13.48
C MET A 180 -1.69 -11.27 14.10
N PHE A 181 -2.01 -10.44 15.10
CA PHE A 181 -0.98 -9.70 15.84
C PHE A 181 0.01 -10.63 16.54
N GLY A 182 -0.48 -11.70 17.19
CA GLY A 182 0.36 -12.69 17.84
C GLY A 182 1.31 -13.39 16.86
N LEU A 183 0.80 -13.84 15.72
CA LEU A 183 1.60 -14.45 14.65
C LEU A 183 2.65 -13.49 14.09
N TYR A 184 2.31 -12.21 13.92
CA TYR A 184 3.25 -11.19 13.49
C TYR A 184 4.42 -11.04 14.48
N PHE A 185 4.15 -10.96 15.79
CA PHE A 185 5.20 -10.88 16.80
C PHE A 185 6.08 -12.14 16.84
N VAL A 186 5.48 -13.33 16.72
CA VAL A 186 6.23 -14.60 16.64
C VAL A 186 7.15 -14.61 15.42
N PHE A 187 6.64 -14.16 14.27
CA PHE A 187 7.42 -14.05 13.04
C PHE A 187 8.60 -13.08 13.19
N VAL A 188 8.36 -11.87 13.71
CA VAL A 188 9.42 -10.87 13.94
C VAL A 188 10.46 -11.41 14.90
N ALA A 189 10.05 -12.09 15.97
CA ALA A 189 10.97 -12.70 16.92
C ALA A 189 11.84 -13.78 16.25
N GLN A 190 11.22 -14.69 15.50
CA GLN A 190 11.92 -15.76 14.76
C GLN A 190 12.94 -15.18 13.77
N GLU A 191 12.57 -14.12 13.05
CA GLU A 191 13.45 -13.47 12.07
C GLU A 191 14.63 -12.76 12.76
N LEU A 192 14.37 -12.07 13.87
CA LEU A 192 15.40 -11.40 14.66
C LEU A 192 16.41 -12.42 15.22
N PHE A 193 15.93 -13.55 15.78
CA PHE A 193 16.80 -14.61 16.27
C PHE A 193 17.67 -15.20 15.16
N ARG A 194 17.10 -15.45 13.98
CA ARG A 194 17.83 -16.00 12.83
C ARG A 194 18.90 -15.04 12.27
N ASN A 195 18.64 -13.74 12.26
CA ASN A 195 19.57 -12.76 11.70
C ASN A 195 20.72 -12.41 12.69
N TYR A 196 20.57 -12.72 13.97
CA TYR A 196 21.56 -12.42 15.03
C TYR A 196 22.29 -13.66 15.58
N SER A 197 21.98 -14.87 15.08
CA SER A 197 22.63 -16.14 15.43
C SER A 197 23.45 -16.67 14.26
#